data_AF-A0AAV3QLV6-F1
#
_entry.id   AF-A0AAV3QLV6-F1
#
_cell.length_a   1.000
_cell.length_b   1.000
_cell.length_c   1.000
_cell.angle_alpha   90.00
_cell.angle_beta   90.00
_cell.angle_gamma   90.00
#
_symmetry.space_group_name_H-M   'P 1'
#
loop_
_entity.id
_entity.type
_entity.pdbx_description
1 polymer ?
#
loop_
_entity_poly.entity_id
_entity_poly.type
_entity_poly.pdbx_seq_one_letter_code
_entity_poly.pdbx_strand_id
1 'polypeptide(L)'
;MLFCIISYFCLFAEYAYTLKVDEKSDVYSFGVVVLELITGRRPVGEFGEGVDIVQWTKHVTYGRREEVDRIIDGRLTKVPHDQAMHLFFIAMLCIQESSIERPTMREVVQMLSEYPRESPEYQTSSSVV
;
A
#
# COMPACT_ATOMS: atom_id res chain seq x y z
N MET A 1 2.15 -10.72 8.39
CA MET A 1 3.10 -10.86 7.27
C MET A 1 3.09 -12.25 6.62
N LEU A 2 3.86 -13.28 7.04
CA LEU A 2 3.99 -14.52 6.25
C LEU A 2 2.68 -15.34 6.09
N PHE A 3 1.85 -15.41 7.14
CA PHE A 3 0.59 -16.16 7.10
C PHE A 3 -0.50 -15.53 6.22
N CYS A 4 -0.54 -14.20 6.07
CA CYS A 4 -1.47 -13.55 5.14
C CYS A 4 -1.04 -13.76 3.69
N ILE A 5 0.26 -13.63 3.40
CA ILE A 5 0.80 -13.89 2.06
C ILE A 5 0.49 -15.35 1.66
N ILE A 6 0.75 -16.32 2.55
CA ILE A 6 0.44 -17.74 2.29
C ILE A 6 -1.06 -17.94 2.07
N SER A 7 -1.95 -17.31 2.84
CA SER A 7 -3.41 -17.51 2.68
C SER A 7 -3.96 -16.87 1.40
N TYR A 8 -3.48 -15.69 1.00
CA TYR A 8 -3.84 -15.05 -0.28
C TYR A 8 -3.26 -15.82 -1.48
N PHE A 9 -2.00 -16.29 -1.39
CA PHE A 9 -1.40 -17.15 -2.41
C PHE A 9 -2.05 -18.54 -2.47
N CYS A 10 -2.55 -19.07 -1.35
CA CYS A 10 -3.25 -20.37 -1.32
C CYS A 10 -4.66 -20.26 -1.92
N LEU A 11 -5.36 -19.14 -1.68
CA LEU A 11 -6.58 -18.78 -2.42
C LEU A 11 -6.28 -18.68 -3.92
N PHE A 12 -5.20 -18.00 -4.31
CA PHE A 12 -4.75 -17.92 -5.69
C PHE A 12 -4.46 -19.30 -6.33
N ALA A 13 -3.85 -20.24 -5.60
CA ALA A 13 -3.58 -21.58 -6.09
C ALA A 13 -4.85 -22.43 -6.35
N GLU A 14 -5.93 -22.26 -5.57
CA GLU A 14 -7.22 -22.91 -5.86
C GLU A 14 -7.92 -22.33 -7.09
N TYR A 15 -7.75 -21.03 -7.38
CA TYR A 15 -8.31 -20.36 -8.57
C TYR A 15 -7.49 -20.56 -9.87
N ALA A 16 -6.29 -21.14 -9.78
CA ALA A 16 -5.36 -21.34 -10.89
C ALA A 16 -5.84 -22.29 -12.01
N TYR A 17 -7.00 -22.95 -11.86
CA TYR A 17 -7.58 -23.80 -12.91
C TYR A 17 -8.17 -23.03 -14.10
N THR A 18 -8.19 -21.70 -14.06
CA THR A 18 -8.62 -20.84 -15.17
C THR A 18 -7.52 -19.85 -15.55
N LEU A 19 -6.83 -20.12 -16.67
CA LEU A 19 -5.76 -19.31 -17.29
C LEU A 19 -6.23 -17.94 -17.82
N LYS A 20 -6.89 -17.14 -16.99
CA LYS A 20 -7.26 -15.74 -17.24
C LYS A 20 -6.63 -14.83 -16.18
N VAL A 21 -5.29 -14.82 -16.19
CA VAL A 21 -4.41 -13.69 -15.84
C VAL A 21 -4.74 -12.94 -14.54
N ASP A 22 -4.00 -13.31 -13.51
CA ASP A 22 -4.08 -12.82 -12.12
C ASP A 22 -3.48 -11.42 -11.86
N GLU A 23 -3.03 -10.72 -12.90
CA GLU A 23 -2.27 -9.47 -12.73
C GLU A 23 -3.02 -8.40 -11.93
N LYS A 24 -4.36 -8.35 -12.03
CA LYS A 24 -5.19 -7.39 -11.28
C LYS A 24 -5.47 -7.83 -9.85
N SER A 25 -5.33 -9.11 -9.55
CA SER A 25 -5.44 -9.67 -8.22
C SER A 25 -4.14 -9.41 -7.45
N ASP A 26 -2.99 -9.61 -8.08
CA ASP A 26 -1.68 -9.20 -7.55
C ASP A 26 -1.62 -7.71 -7.19
N VAL A 27 -2.16 -6.84 -8.07
CA VAL A 27 -2.25 -5.39 -7.81
C VAL A 27 -3.09 -5.10 -6.56
N TYR A 28 -4.21 -5.79 -6.39
CA TYR A 28 -5.07 -5.61 -5.22
C TYR A 28 -4.35 -6.03 -3.94
N SER A 29 -3.74 -7.21 -3.94
CA SER A 29 -2.96 -7.71 -2.81
C SER A 29 -1.78 -6.80 -2.47
N PHE A 30 -1.12 -6.22 -3.49
CA PHE A 30 -0.09 -5.20 -3.28
C PHE A 30 -0.66 -3.96 -2.56
N GLY A 31 -1.82 -3.45 -3.00
CA GLY A 31 -2.48 -2.32 -2.35
C GLY A 31 -2.80 -2.57 -0.86
N VAL A 32 -3.29 -3.77 -0.52
CA VAL A 32 -3.54 -4.16 0.87
C VAL A 32 -2.25 -4.17 1.70
N VAL A 33 -1.16 -4.69 1.14
CA VAL A 33 0.16 -4.69 1.81
C VAL A 33 0.66 -3.25 2.02
N VAL A 34 0.49 -2.35 1.05
CA VAL A 34 0.85 -0.94 1.23
C VAL A 34 0.04 -0.29 2.35
N LEU A 35 -1.26 -0.60 2.47
CA LEU A 35 -2.07 -0.14 3.60
C LEU A 35 -1.59 -0.72 4.94
N GLU A 36 -1.23 -2.00 5.02
CA GLU A 36 -0.62 -2.61 6.23
C GLU A 36 0.66 -1.85 6.62
N LEU A 37 1.50 -1.47 5.64
CA LEU A 37 2.72 -0.72 5.89
C LEU A 37 2.47 0.72 6.36
N ILE A 38 1.51 1.43 5.77
CA ILE A 38 1.16 2.81 6.16
C ILE A 38 0.55 2.83 7.56
N THR A 39 -0.32 1.87 7.86
CA THR A 39 -1.09 1.86 9.11
C THR A 39 -0.39 1.16 10.26
N GLY A 40 0.59 0.30 9.96
CA GLY A 40 1.26 -0.55 10.95
C GLY A 40 0.35 -1.62 11.56
N ARG A 41 -0.83 -1.85 10.97
CA ARG A 41 -1.89 -2.73 11.48
C ARG A 41 -2.09 -3.94 10.60
N ARG A 42 -2.57 -5.04 11.20
CA ARG A 42 -2.85 -6.26 10.44
C ARG A 42 -4.08 -6.05 9.54
N PRO A 43 -4.11 -6.63 8.33
CA PRO A 43 -5.20 -6.42 7.38
C PRO A 43 -6.57 -6.94 7.88
N VAL A 44 -6.57 -7.86 8.84
CA VAL A 44 -7.76 -8.49 9.42
C VAL A 44 -7.60 -8.60 10.94
N GLY A 45 -8.68 -8.34 11.68
CA GLY A 45 -8.81 -8.68 13.11
C GLY A 45 -8.64 -7.53 14.10
N GLU A 46 -8.14 -6.36 13.67
CA GLU A 46 -7.90 -5.20 14.58
C GLU A 46 -8.94 -4.08 14.43
N PHE A 47 -9.90 -4.19 13.50
CA PHE A 47 -10.84 -3.12 13.14
C PHE A 47 -12.31 -3.39 13.53
N GLY A 48 -12.58 -4.53 14.17
CA GLY A 48 -13.93 -5.02 14.49
C GLY A 48 -14.24 -6.34 13.80
N GLU A 49 -15.27 -7.06 14.27
CA GLU A 49 -15.66 -8.32 13.63
C GLU A 49 -16.08 -8.09 12.18
N GLY A 50 -15.34 -8.69 11.24
CA GLY A 50 -15.66 -8.67 9.81
C GLY A 50 -15.24 -7.41 9.05
N VAL A 51 -14.61 -6.42 9.70
CA VAL A 51 -14.11 -5.20 9.02
C VAL A 51 -12.67 -5.42 8.60
N ASP A 52 -12.42 -5.36 7.29
CA ASP A 52 -11.07 -5.39 6.74
C ASP A 52 -10.39 -4.01 6.77
N ILE A 53 -9.07 -4.00 6.61
CA ILE A 53 -8.29 -2.76 6.55
C ILE A 53 -8.74 -1.82 5.42
N VAL A 54 -9.29 -2.33 4.32
CA VAL A 54 -9.71 -1.53 3.17
C VAL A 54 -10.96 -0.72 3.52
N GLN A 55 -11.97 -1.38 4.09
CA GLN A 55 -13.22 -0.78 4.55
C GLN A 55 -12.97 0.20 5.69
N TRP A 56 -12.15 -0.19 6.67
CA TRP A 56 -11.77 0.70 7.76
C TRP A 56 -11.07 1.95 7.22
N THR A 57 -10.10 1.78 6.32
CA THR A 57 -9.35 2.90 5.74
C THR A 57 -10.26 3.82 4.94
N LYS A 58 -11.15 3.27 4.10
CA LYS A 58 -12.17 4.05 3.36
C LYS A 58 -13.07 4.84 4.32
N HIS A 59 -13.46 4.24 5.45
CA HIS A 59 -14.32 4.88 6.44
C HIS A 59 -13.60 6.03 7.17
N VAL A 60 -12.37 5.82 7.63
CA VAL A 60 -11.60 6.83 8.39
C VAL A 60 -11.17 8.01 7.50
N THR A 61 -10.79 7.73 6.26
CA THR A 61 -10.27 8.74 5.32
C THR A 61 -11.36 9.37 4.44
N TYR A 62 -12.59 8.85 4.46
CA TYR A 62 -13.62 9.17 3.47
C TYR A 62 -13.14 8.99 2.01
N GLY A 63 -12.12 8.16 1.79
CA GLY A 63 -11.46 7.99 0.49
C GLY A 63 -10.63 9.19 0.02
N ARG A 64 -10.32 10.15 0.92
CA ARG A 64 -9.54 11.35 0.60
C ARG A 64 -8.09 11.17 1.02
N ARG A 65 -7.17 11.47 0.11
CA ARG A 65 -5.72 11.41 0.37
C ARG A 65 -5.24 12.36 1.47
N GLU A 66 -5.95 13.47 1.65
CA GLU A 66 -5.65 14.50 2.67
C GLU A 66 -5.85 13.98 4.10
N GLU A 67 -6.59 12.89 4.28
CA GLU A 67 -6.90 12.32 5.60
C GLU A 67 -5.93 11.19 5.97
N VAL A 68 -4.84 11.02 5.22
CA VAL A 68 -3.82 9.98 5.46
C VAL A 68 -3.21 10.08 6.86
N ASP A 69 -3.12 11.29 7.44
CA ASP A 69 -2.64 11.52 8.80
C ASP A 69 -3.40 10.74 9.87
N ARG A 70 -4.68 10.45 9.62
CA ARG A 70 -5.54 9.72 10.57
C ARG A 70 -5.20 8.23 10.66
N ILE A 71 -4.54 7.71 9.63
CA ILE A 71 -4.26 6.28 9.50
C ILE A 71 -2.77 5.95 9.59
N ILE A 72 -1.88 6.92 9.41
CA ILE A 72 -0.42 6.73 9.46
C ILE A 72 0.01 6.17 10.82
N ASP A 73 0.83 5.12 10.81
CA ASP A 73 1.49 4.61 12.01
C ASP A 73 2.42 5.69 12.58
N GLY A 74 2.24 6.03 13.87
CA GLY A 74 3.12 6.95 14.59
C GLY A 74 4.59 6.49 14.64
N ARG A 75 4.91 5.26 14.26
CA ARG A 75 6.28 4.77 14.10
C ARG A 75 6.96 5.25 12.81
N LEU A 76 6.20 5.73 11.82
CA LEU A 76 6.69 6.27 10.54
C LEU A 76 7.20 7.72 10.64
N THR A 77 7.75 8.12 11.79
CA THR A 77 8.26 9.49 12.08
C THR A 77 9.31 10.02 11.09
N LYS A 78 9.97 9.14 10.34
CA LYS A 78 11.02 9.51 9.37
C LYS A 78 10.51 9.64 7.93
N VAL A 79 9.26 9.27 7.66
CA VAL A 79 8.69 9.33 6.31
C VAL A 79 8.07 10.71 6.11
N PRO A 80 8.46 11.47 5.07
CA PRO A 80 7.80 12.72 4.72
C PRO A 80 6.30 12.51 4.48
N HIS A 81 5.48 13.43 4.97
CA HIS A 81 4.03 13.38 4.85
C HIS A 81 3.57 13.23 3.39
N ASP A 82 4.16 14.01 2.49
CA ASP A 82 3.87 13.97 1.06
C ASP A 82 4.12 12.58 0.43
N GLN A 83 5.16 11.86 0.89
CA GLN A 83 5.44 10.50 0.44
C GLN A 83 4.38 9.52 0.93
N ALA A 84 3.94 9.65 2.19
CA ALA A 84 2.89 8.82 2.75
C ALA A 84 1.55 9.07 2.05
N MET A 85 1.22 10.33 1.75
CA MET A 85 0.04 10.71 0.98
C MET A 85 0.06 10.12 -0.44
N HIS A 86 1.21 10.15 -1.11
CA HIS A 86 1.36 9.57 -2.45
C HIS A 86 1.25 8.05 -2.44
N LEU A 87 1.90 7.38 -1.49
CA LEU A 87 1.79 5.93 -1.29
C LEU A 87 0.35 5.51 -1.00
N PHE A 88 -0.34 6.27 -0.16
CA PHE A 88 -1.75 6.04 0.15
C PHE A 88 -2.63 6.19 -1.09
N PHE A 89 -2.41 7.23 -1.91
CA PHE A 89 -3.14 7.41 -3.15
C PHE A 89 -2.98 6.23 -4.11
N ILE A 90 -1.75 5.74 -4.29
CA ILE A 90 -1.47 4.56 -5.11
C ILE A 90 -2.17 3.32 -4.52
N ALA A 91 -2.11 3.12 -3.21
CA ALA A 91 -2.78 2.01 -2.54
C ALA A 91 -4.29 2.02 -2.80
N MET A 92 -4.93 3.19 -2.72
CA MET A 92 -6.36 3.36 -2.99
C MET A 92 -6.74 3.02 -4.44
N LEU A 93 -5.88 3.32 -5.41
CA LEU A 93 -6.07 2.90 -6.81
C LEU A 93 -5.95 1.38 -6.97
N CYS A 94 -4.98 0.77 -6.29
CA CYS A 94 -4.73 -0.66 -6.36
C CYS A 94 -5.87 -1.50 -5.77
N ILE A 95 -6.53 -1.02 -4.71
CA ILE A 95 -7.61 -1.74 -4.00
C ILE A 95 -9.03 -1.42 -4.53
N GLN A 96 -9.14 -0.83 -5.71
CA GLN A 96 -10.45 -0.56 -6.33
C GLN A 96 -11.26 -1.86 -6.49
N GLU A 97 -12.58 -1.76 -6.30
CA GLU A 97 -13.47 -2.91 -6.44
C GLU A 97 -13.52 -3.39 -7.89
N SER A 98 -13.52 -2.45 -8.84
CA SER A 98 -13.43 -2.73 -10.27
C SER A 98 -11.99 -3.05 -10.68
N SER A 99 -11.76 -4.24 -11.24
CA SER A 99 -10.44 -4.64 -11.77
C SER A 99 -9.98 -3.83 -12.98
N ILE A 100 -10.91 -3.18 -13.68
CA ILE A 100 -10.65 -2.33 -14.85
C ILE A 100 -10.02 -1.00 -14.41
N GLU A 101 -10.41 -0.49 -13.25
CA GLU A 101 -9.92 0.78 -12.69
C GLU A 101 -8.56 0.62 -12.01
N ARG A 102 -8.19 -0.61 -11.64
CA ARG A 102 -6.88 -0.89 -11.06
C ARG A 102 -5.80 -0.63 -12.09
N PRO A 103 -4.68 0.02 -11.74
CA PRO A 103 -3.52 0.13 -12.62
C PRO A 103 -2.89 -1.25 -12.89
N THR A 104 -1.97 -1.31 -13.83
CA THR A 104 -1.05 -2.44 -14.01
C THR A 104 0.12 -2.31 -13.04
N MET A 105 0.77 -3.42 -12.67
CA MET A 105 1.96 -3.36 -11.80
C MET A 105 3.08 -2.49 -12.37
N ARG A 106 3.17 -2.38 -13.71
CA ARG A 106 4.12 -1.46 -14.37
C ARG A 106 3.80 0.00 -14.08
N GLU A 107 2.53 0.39 -14.23
CA GLU A 107 2.08 1.75 -13.88
C GLU A 107 2.26 2.04 -12.39
N VAL A 108 2.00 1.07 -11.51
CA VAL A 108 2.25 1.20 -10.06
C VAL A 108 3.72 1.52 -9.79
N VAL A 109 4.65 0.77 -10.39
CA VAL A 109 6.09 1.02 -10.23
C VAL A 109 6.49 2.38 -10.78
N GLN A 110 5.90 2.80 -11.91
CA GLN A 110 6.15 4.11 -12.49
C GLN A 110 5.68 5.23 -11.55
N MET A 111 4.44 5.17 -11.05
CA MET A 111 3.90 6.14 -10.10
C MET A 111 4.75 6.23 -8.82
N LEU A 112 5.28 5.10 -8.33
CA LEU A 112 6.20 5.07 -7.19
C LEU A 112 7.57 5.68 -7.50
N SER A 113 8.01 5.62 -8.75
CA SER A 113 9.31 6.13 -9.19
C SER A 113 9.28 7.63 -9.53
N GLU A 114 8.11 8.19 -9.82
CA GLU A 114 7.92 9.60 -10.14
C GLU A 114 8.09 10.54 -8.94
N TYR A 115 8.11 10.01 -7.70
CA TYR A 115 8.40 10.81 -6.51
C TYR A 115 9.92 10.95 -6.31
N PRO A 116 10.50 12.17 -6.36
CA PRO A 116 11.93 12.36 -6.14
C PRO A 116 12.34 11.88 -4.75
N ARG A 117 13.31 10.96 -4.70
CA ARG A 117 13.99 10.65 -3.45
C ARG A 117 14.91 11.82 -3.11
N GLU A 118 14.44 12.76 -2.31
CA GLU A 118 15.38 13.55 -1.52
C GLU A 118 15.95 12.62 -0.44
N SER A 119 16.97 11.84 -0.81
CA SER A 119 17.86 11.27 0.19
C SER A 119 18.61 12.44 0.82
N PRO A 120 18.61 12.63 2.15
CA PRO A 120 19.52 13.57 2.77
C PRO A 120 20.94 13.15 2.36
N GLU A 121 21.61 14.00 1.59
CA GLU A 121 23.02 13.85 1.26
C GLU A 121 23.78 13.64 2.56
N TYR A 122 24.41 12.48 2.70
CA TYR A 122 25.39 12.25 3.75
C TYR A 122 26.51 13.25 3.46
N GLN A 123 26.53 14.38 4.18
CA GLN A 123 27.60 15.36 4.15
C GLN A 123 28.89 14.64 4.52
N THR A 124 29.61 14.14 3.51
CA THR A 124 31.00 13.75 3.67
C THR A 124 31.72 15.04 3.97
N SER A 125 31.99 15.23 5.25
CA SER A 125 32.82 16.30 5.78
C SER A 125 34.22 16.08 5.22
N SER A 126 34.48 16.62 4.03
CA SER A 126 35.83 16.88 3.58
C SER A 126 36.37 17.97 4.49
N SER A 127 37.01 17.56 5.58
CA SER A 127 37.87 18.43 6.37
C SER A 127 39.01 18.90 5.47
N VAL A 128 38.86 20.11 4.95
CA VAL A 128 39.99 20.96 4.60
C VAL A 128 40.54 21.48 5.92
N VAL A 129 41.58 20.83 6.44
CA VAL A 129 42.80 21.47 7.01
C VAL A 129 43.94 20.46 6.90
#